data_AF-A0A936RN58-F1
#
_entry.id   AF-A0A936RN58-F1
#
_cell.length_a   1.000
_cell.length_b   1.000
_cell.length_c   1.000
_cell.angle_alpha   90.00
_cell.angle_beta   90.00
_cell.angle_gamma   90.00
#
_symmetry.space_group_name_H-M   'P 1'
#
loop_
_entity.id
_entity.type
_entity.pdbx_description
1 polymer ?
#
loop_
_entity_poly.entity_id
_entity_poly.type
_entity_poly.pdbx_seq_one_letter_code
_entity_poly.pdbx_strand_id
1 'polypeptide(L)'
;MKHALAAAAALIAVAAGFTLWIAADMAPRVEFVPYAEPPRRPAESYLRAAYSPLHYRPAIEAATDAQCLACHREVLEDRVRAASPSGLKSETLRAWYQEVPTYAGEQDTFPPPPSGHAAGKKTDESALPHLPPGPRPARGSAGRRGRFGAAG
;
A
#
# COMPACT_ATOMS: atom_id res chain seq x y z
N MET A 1 34.60 -0.13 43.80
CA MET A 1 33.58 0.80 44.34
C MET A 1 33.47 2.12 43.58
N LYS A 2 34.57 2.85 43.31
CA LYS A 2 34.52 4.13 42.56
C LYS A 2 33.87 4.03 41.17
N HIS A 3 34.20 2.99 40.40
CA HIS A 3 33.59 2.75 39.10
C HIS A 3 32.08 2.42 39.18
N ALA A 4 31.64 1.75 40.25
CA ALA A 4 30.22 1.45 40.47
C ALA A 4 29.42 2.72 40.82
N LEU A 5 29.99 3.61 41.64
CA LEU A 5 29.39 4.90 41.96
C LEU A 5 29.32 5.82 40.73
N ALA A 6 30.38 5.84 39.91
CA ALA A 6 30.40 6.62 38.67
C ALA A 6 29.35 6.11 37.65
N ALA A 7 29.21 4.79 37.50
CA ALA A 7 28.19 4.19 36.63
C ALA A 7 26.77 4.50 37.10
N ALA A 8 26.51 4.41 38.41
CA ALA A 8 25.21 4.76 38.98
C ALA A 8 24.86 6.25 38.76
N ALA A 9 25.83 7.15 38.97
CA ALA A 9 25.63 8.58 38.73
C ALA A 9 25.32 8.89 37.24
N ALA A 10 26.00 8.21 36.30
CA ALA A 10 25.74 8.37 34.88
C ALA A 10 24.33 7.90 34.48
N LEU A 11 23.88 6.74 34.99
CA LEU A 11 22.53 6.25 34.75
C LEU A 11 21.46 7.20 35.29
N ILE A 12 21.67 7.74 36.49
CA ILE A 12 20.76 8.72 37.09
C ILE A 12 20.72 10.00 36.26
N ALA A 13 21.85 10.50 35.79
CA ALA A 13 21.90 11.71 34.96
C ALA A 13 21.17 11.52 33.62
N VAL A 14 21.34 10.36 32.96
CA VAL A 14 20.62 10.04 31.72
C VAL A 14 19.11 9.92 31.98
N ALA A 15 18.72 9.21 33.05
CA ALA A 15 17.31 9.06 33.41
C ALA A 15 16.66 10.42 33.74
N ALA A 16 17.34 11.27 34.51
CA ALA A 16 16.87 12.61 34.87
C ALA A 16 16.78 13.53 33.63
N GLY A 17 17.75 13.45 32.72
CA GLY A 17 17.70 14.18 31.46
C GLY A 17 16.52 13.75 30.58
N PHE A 18 16.27 12.44 30.50
CA PHE A 18 15.15 11.90 29.72
C PHE A 18 13.79 12.27 30.33
N THR A 19 13.63 12.21 31.66
CA THR A 19 12.38 12.63 32.32
C THR A 19 12.15 14.14 32.18
N LEU A 20 13.20 14.97 32.28
CA LEU A 20 13.10 16.40 32.01
C LEU A 20 12.70 16.69 30.56
N TRP A 21 13.22 15.93 29.58
CA TRP A 21 12.85 16.09 28.17
C TRP A 21 11.39 15.75 27.90
N ILE A 22 10.87 14.66 28.50
CA ILE A 22 9.44 14.31 28.44
C ILE A 22 8.60 15.41 29.11
N ALA A 23 9.00 15.86 30.31
CA ALA A 23 8.25 16.86 31.08
C ALA A 23 8.23 18.24 30.40
N ALA A 24 9.28 18.58 29.66
CA ALA A 24 9.38 19.81 28.86
C ALA A 24 8.55 19.77 27.56
N ASP A 25 7.80 18.68 27.33
CA ASP A 25 6.97 18.47 26.15
C ASP A 25 7.70 18.58 24.82
N MET A 26 9.00 18.28 24.83
CA MET A 26 9.83 18.25 23.62
C MET A 26 9.73 16.92 22.87
N ALA A 27 8.95 15.97 23.39
CA ALA A 27 8.70 14.69 22.75
C ALA A 27 7.68 14.82 21.61
N PRO A 28 7.91 14.16 20.46
CA PRO A 28 6.91 14.10 19.39
C PRO A 28 5.61 13.50 19.93
N ARG A 29 4.54 14.29 19.98
CA ARG A 29 3.21 13.78 20.26
C ARG A 29 2.54 13.40 18.95
N VAL A 30 1.97 12.20 18.91
CA VAL A 30 1.05 11.84 17.85
C VAL A 30 -0.30 12.46 18.21
N GLU A 31 -0.67 13.51 17.50
CA GLU A 31 -1.99 14.10 17.64
C GLU A 31 -3.04 13.13 17.10
N PHE A 32 -3.99 12.75 17.95
CA PHE A 32 -5.09 11.87 17.60
C PHE A 32 -6.20 12.66 16.89
N VAL A 33 -6.53 12.26 15.67
CA VAL A 33 -7.70 12.78 14.94
C VAL A 33 -8.84 11.77 15.06
N PRO A 34 -9.99 12.10 15.70
CA PRO A 34 -11.11 11.18 15.78
C PRO A 34 -11.62 10.74 14.40
N TYR A 35 -11.81 9.43 14.24
CA TYR A 35 -12.37 8.88 13.02
C TYR A 35 -13.86 9.24 12.87
N ALA A 36 -14.21 9.85 11.74
CA ALA A 36 -15.59 10.00 11.28
C ALA A 36 -15.82 9.02 10.13
N GLU A 37 -16.79 8.12 10.28
CA GLU A 37 -17.19 7.20 9.22
C GLU A 37 -17.75 8.02 8.04
N PRO A 38 -17.19 7.91 6.82
CA PRO A 38 -17.76 8.57 5.66
C PRO A 38 -19.14 8.00 5.33
N PRO A 39 -20.02 8.78 4.69
CA PRO A 39 -21.34 8.29 4.28
C PRO A 39 -21.19 7.09 3.36
N ARG A 40 -21.76 5.95 3.76
CA ARG A 40 -21.79 4.73 2.95
C ARG A 40 -22.72 4.98 1.76
N ARG A 41 -22.20 4.90 0.52
CA ARG A 41 -23.06 4.90 -0.68
C ARG A 41 -24.05 3.73 -0.53
N PRO A 42 -25.35 3.93 -0.87
CA PRO A 42 -26.29 2.82 -0.90
C PRO A 42 -25.76 1.79 -1.88
N ALA A 43 -25.34 0.64 -1.35
CA ALA A 43 -24.83 -0.42 -2.18
C ALA A 43 -26.01 -0.94 -3.02
N GLU A 44 -25.90 -0.89 -4.35
CA GLU A 44 -26.56 -1.93 -5.14
C GLU A 44 -26.22 -3.27 -4.49
N SER A 45 -27.17 -4.22 -4.47
CA SER A 45 -26.95 -5.48 -3.75
C SER A 45 -25.60 -6.05 -4.21
N TYR A 46 -24.62 -6.14 -3.31
CA TYR A 46 -23.23 -6.43 -3.65
C TYR A 46 -23.09 -7.62 -4.61
N LEU A 47 -23.91 -8.65 -4.40
CA LEU A 47 -23.96 -9.84 -5.24
C LEU A 47 -24.37 -9.53 -6.69
N ARG A 48 -25.32 -8.63 -6.93
CA ARG A 48 -25.73 -8.22 -8.27
C ARG A 48 -24.62 -7.47 -9.01
N ALA A 49 -23.90 -6.59 -8.31
CA ALA A 49 -22.74 -5.91 -8.87
C ALA A 49 -21.63 -6.93 -9.18
N ALA A 50 -21.26 -7.77 -8.21
CA ALA A 50 -20.21 -8.78 -8.36
C ALA A 50 -20.48 -9.77 -9.51
N TYR A 51 -21.74 -10.20 -9.67
CA TYR A 51 -22.15 -11.15 -10.71
C TYR A 51 -22.79 -10.50 -11.95
N SER A 52 -22.52 -9.21 -12.19
CA SER A 52 -22.95 -8.54 -13.43
C SER A 52 -22.37 -9.25 -14.67
N PRO A 53 -23.15 -9.46 -15.74
CA PRO A 53 -22.65 -9.99 -17.01
C PRO A 53 -21.44 -9.23 -17.58
N LEU A 54 -21.31 -7.94 -17.24
CA LEU A 54 -20.20 -7.08 -17.65
C LEU A 54 -18.83 -7.60 -17.21
N HIS A 55 -18.74 -8.35 -16.10
CA HIS A 55 -17.47 -8.93 -15.61
C HIS A 55 -17.00 -10.17 -16.39
N TYR A 56 -17.83 -10.69 -17.28
CA TYR A 56 -17.57 -11.97 -17.95
C TYR A 56 -17.47 -11.81 -19.46
N ARG A 57 -16.75 -12.73 -20.10
CA ARG A 57 -16.66 -12.80 -21.56
C ARG A 57 -18.04 -13.16 -22.15
N PRO A 58 -18.40 -12.59 -23.32
CA PRO A 58 -17.61 -11.67 -24.13
C PRO A 58 -17.74 -10.19 -23.70
N ALA A 59 -18.69 -9.85 -22.83
CA ALA A 59 -19.05 -8.46 -22.51
C ALA A 59 -17.88 -7.63 -21.98
N ILE A 60 -17.01 -8.22 -21.16
CA ILE A 60 -15.82 -7.54 -20.61
C ILE A 60 -14.83 -7.08 -21.70
N GLU A 61 -14.78 -7.78 -22.85
CA GLU A 61 -13.84 -7.46 -23.94
C GLU A 61 -14.29 -6.24 -24.76
N ALA A 62 -15.58 -5.90 -24.69
CA ALA A 62 -16.17 -4.76 -25.39
C ALA A 62 -16.56 -3.61 -24.43
N ALA A 63 -16.26 -3.74 -23.14
CA ALA A 63 -16.61 -2.75 -22.14
C ALA A 63 -15.76 -1.47 -22.32
N THR A 64 -16.40 -0.33 -22.09
CA THR A 64 -15.76 0.99 -22.07
C THR A 64 -15.27 1.35 -20.67
N ASP A 65 -14.28 2.23 -20.55
CA ASP A 65 -13.81 2.75 -19.26
C ASP A 65 -14.96 3.32 -18.42
N ALA A 66 -15.92 4.00 -19.05
CA ALA A 66 -17.09 4.55 -18.38
C ALA A 66 -17.97 3.46 -17.75
N GLN A 67 -18.09 2.28 -18.37
CA GLN A 67 -18.84 1.15 -17.83
C GLN A 67 -18.09 0.48 -16.67
N CYS A 68 -16.76 0.36 -16.77
CA CYS A 68 -15.93 -0.16 -15.68
C CYS A 68 -15.97 0.76 -14.44
N LEU A 69 -15.83 2.08 -14.67
CA LEU A 69 -15.80 3.11 -13.63
C LEU A 69 -17.18 3.46 -13.06
N ALA A 70 -18.26 2.89 -13.59
CA ALA A 70 -19.58 2.99 -12.98
C ALA A 70 -19.60 2.33 -11.59
N CYS A 71 -18.94 1.17 -11.46
CA CYS A 71 -18.80 0.44 -10.20
C CYS A 71 -17.44 0.66 -9.53
N HIS A 72 -16.35 0.77 -10.32
CA HIS A 72 -14.98 0.86 -9.83
C HIS A 72 -14.45 2.28 -9.64
N ARG A 73 -15.34 3.21 -9.28
CA ARG A 73 -14.96 4.61 -9.18
C ARG A 73 -13.95 4.87 -8.06
N GLU A 74 -13.89 3.97 -7.07
CA GLU A 74 -12.91 3.98 -5.99
C GLU A 74 -11.47 4.04 -6.49
N VAL A 75 -11.17 3.50 -7.68
CA VAL A 75 -9.81 3.58 -8.24
C VAL A 75 -9.38 5.02 -8.50
N LEU A 76 -10.33 5.91 -8.81
CA LEU A 76 -10.05 7.32 -9.08
C LEU A 76 -10.27 8.19 -7.84
N GLU A 77 -11.30 7.87 -7.05
CA GLU A 77 -11.80 8.69 -5.96
C GLU A 77 -11.19 8.35 -4.60
N ASP A 78 -10.81 7.09 -4.37
CA ASP A 78 -10.27 6.68 -3.08
C ASP A 78 -8.84 7.23 -2.93
N ARG A 79 -8.61 7.83 -1.77
CA ARG A 79 -7.35 8.51 -1.42
C ARG A 79 -6.93 8.02 -0.06
N VAL A 80 -5.64 8.16 0.22
CA VAL A 80 -5.13 7.84 1.56
C VAL A 80 -5.84 8.75 2.55
N ARG A 81 -6.34 8.17 3.64
CA ARG A 81 -7.02 8.92 4.69
C ARG A 81 -6.00 9.82 5.38
N ALA A 82 -6.38 11.02 5.79
CA ALA A 82 -5.51 11.88 6.59
C ALA A 82 -5.12 11.23 7.94
N ALA A 83 -6.00 10.40 8.49
CA ALA A 83 -5.72 9.60 9.67
C ALA A 83 -6.31 8.20 9.58
N SER A 84 -5.65 7.25 10.24
CA SER A 84 -6.14 5.88 10.42
C SER A 84 -7.42 5.87 11.29
N PRO A 85 -8.18 4.75 11.32
CA PRO A 85 -9.30 4.59 12.25
C PRO A 85 -8.91 4.75 13.73
N SER A 86 -7.64 4.48 14.06
CA SER A 86 -7.05 4.68 15.39
C SER A 86 -6.52 6.11 15.60
N GLY A 87 -6.85 7.05 14.72
CA GLY A 87 -6.51 8.47 14.78
C GLY A 87 -5.04 8.83 14.55
N LEU A 88 -4.19 7.87 14.19
CA LEU A 88 -2.81 8.15 13.78
C LEU A 88 -2.80 8.88 12.44
N LYS A 89 -2.09 10.01 12.38
CA LYS A 89 -1.88 10.81 11.17
C LYS A 89 -1.01 10.10 10.14
N SER A 90 -1.41 10.15 8.87
CA SER A 90 -0.70 9.43 7.80
C SER A 90 0.71 9.96 7.55
N GLU A 91 0.98 11.24 7.84
CA GLU A 91 2.31 11.85 7.71
C GLU A 91 3.31 11.31 8.75
N THR A 92 2.80 10.73 9.85
CA THR A 92 3.64 10.15 10.92
C THR A 92 4.00 8.69 10.66
N LEU A 93 3.42 8.09 9.64
CA LEU A 93 3.63 6.70 9.24
C LEU A 93 4.30 6.66 7.88
N ARG A 94 5.05 5.60 7.60
CA ARG A 94 5.60 5.33 6.27
C ARG A 94 5.00 4.05 5.72
N ALA A 95 4.51 4.11 4.49
CA ALA A 95 4.15 2.91 3.76
C ALA A 95 5.43 2.24 3.24
N TRP A 96 5.39 0.92 3.02
CA TRP A 96 6.56 0.16 2.57
C TRP A 96 7.22 0.72 1.31
N TYR A 97 6.42 1.23 0.35
CA TYR A 97 6.94 1.84 -0.88
C TYR A 97 7.63 3.19 -0.65
N GLN A 98 7.47 3.82 0.51
CA GLN A 98 8.16 5.07 0.87
C GLN A 98 9.51 4.82 1.56
N GLU A 99 9.83 3.56 1.88
CA GLU A 99 11.13 3.18 2.44
C GLU A 99 12.22 3.05 1.36
N VAL A 100 11.85 3.11 0.08
CA VAL A 100 12.82 3.10 -1.02
C VAL A 100 13.39 4.50 -1.25
N PRO A 101 14.69 4.64 -1.56
CA PRO A 101 15.36 5.94 -1.67
C PRO A 101 14.88 6.80 -2.84
N THR A 102 14.15 6.22 -3.79
CA THR A 102 13.64 6.91 -4.98
C THR A 102 12.25 7.53 -4.79
N TYR A 103 11.61 7.31 -3.63
CA TYR A 103 10.29 7.86 -3.36
C TYR A 103 10.40 9.13 -2.51
N ALA A 104 9.91 10.25 -3.04
CA ALA A 104 9.82 11.52 -2.35
C ALA A 104 8.43 12.12 -2.62
N GLY A 105 7.46 11.81 -1.76
CA GLY A 105 6.08 12.26 -1.90
C GLY A 105 5.25 11.94 -0.65
N GLU A 106 4.06 12.52 -0.57
CA GLU A 106 3.07 12.16 0.45
C GLU A 106 2.50 10.77 0.20
N GLN A 107 1.95 10.15 1.25
CA GLN A 107 1.12 8.96 1.06
C GLN A 107 -0.16 9.40 0.37
N ASP A 108 -0.18 9.40 -0.95
CA ASP A 108 -1.41 9.78 -1.67
C ASP A 108 -1.55 9.07 -3.02
N THR A 109 -0.43 8.64 -3.60
CA THR A 109 -0.41 8.06 -4.94
C THR A 109 0.74 7.07 -5.08
N PHE A 110 0.41 5.84 -5.50
CA PHE A 110 1.27 5.21 -6.49
C PHE A 110 1.18 6.10 -7.73
N PRO A 111 2.27 6.71 -8.23
CA PRO A 111 2.18 7.55 -9.41
C PRO A 111 1.49 6.75 -10.51
N PRO A 112 0.46 7.28 -11.19
CA PRO A 112 -0.08 6.59 -12.35
C PRO A 112 1.09 6.33 -13.32
N PRO A 113 1.16 5.15 -13.97
CA PRO A 113 2.13 4.95 -15.03
C PRO A 113 1.99 6.12 -16.02
N PRO A 114 3.10 6.62 -16.62
CA PRO A 114 3.02 7.73 -17.56
C PRO A 114 1.94 7.40 -18.56
N SER A 115 0.95 8.29 -18.70
CA SER A 115 -0.21 8.12 -19.56
C SER A 115 0.25 8.00 -21.02
N GLY A 116 0.64 6.80 -21.43
CA GLY A 116 1.13 6.44 -22.76
C GLY A 116 0.03 6.39 -23.82
N HIS A 117 -1.11 7.03 -23.58
CA HIS A 117 -2.19 7.22 -24.54
C HIS A 117 -2.40 8.71 -24.84
N ALA A 118 -1.32 9.47 -24.92
CA ALA A 118 -1.31 10.63 -25.80
C ALA A 118 -1.23 10.11 -27.24
N ALA A 119 -2.30 10.32 -27.99
CA ALA A 119 -2.41 9.99 -29.39
C ALA A 119 -1.12 10.27 -30.19
N GLY A 120 -0.64 9.26 -30.91
CA GLY A 120 0.03 9.45 -32.19
C GLY A 120 1.42 10.09 -32.21
N LYS A 121 2.32 9.77 -31.28
CA LYS A 121 3.76 9.96 -31.52
C LYS A 121 4.50 8.64 -31.35
N LYS A 122 5.03 8.10 -32.46
CA LYS A 122 5.97 6.97 -32.46
C LYS A 122 7.11 7.31 -31.51
N THR A 123 7.14 6.71 -30.34
CA THR A 123 8.31 6.71 -29.47
C THR A 123 9.31 5.72 -30.05
N ASP A 124 10.51 6.22 -30.32
CA ASP A 124 11.67 5.42 -30.67
C ASP A 124 12.00 4.46 -29.52
N GLU A 125 11.80 3.16 -29.77
CA GLU A 125 12.00 2.06 -28.82
C GLU A 125 13.48 1.88 -28.42
N SER A 126 14.41 2.56 -29.10
CA SER A 126 15.85 2.47 -28.83
C SER A 126 16.33 3.28 -27.61
N ALA A 127 15.46 4.10 -26.98
CA ALA A 127 15.84 4.97 -25.87
C ALA A 127 15.47 4.44 -24.46
N LEU A 128 14.84 3.27 -24.34
CA LEU A 128 14.57 2.67 -23.04
C LEU A 128 15.81 1.89 -22.55
N PRO A 129 16.30 2.10 -21.32
CA PRO A 129 17.34 1.25 -20.76
C PRO A 129 16.81 -0.19 -20.66
N HIS A 130 17.49 -1.12 -21.34
CA HIS A 130 17.23 -2.55 -21.23
C HIS A 130 17.41 -3.00 -19.78
N LEU A 131 16.30 -3.10 -19.03
CA LEU A 131 16.31 -3.87 -17.79
C LEU A 131 16.53 -5.35 -18.13
N PRO A 132 17.47 -6.04 -17.46
CA PRO A 132 17.64 -7.47 -17.65
C PRO A 132 16.35 -8.21 -17.24
N PRO A 133 15.95 -9.27 -17.96
CA PRO A 133 14.80 -10.06 -17.57
C PRO A 133 15.05 -10.67 -16.18
N GLY A 134 14.14 -10.41 -15.25
CA GLY A 134 14.17 -11.03 -13.92
C GLY A 134 14.10 -12.57 -14.02
N PRO A 135 14.61 -13.30 -13.01
CA PRO A 135 14.63 -14.75 -13.04
C PRO A 135 13.20 -15.29 -13.17
N ARG A 136 12.96 -16.07 -14.23
CA ARG A 136 11.70 -16.79 -14.41
C ARG A 136 11.57 -17.85 -13.31
N PRO A 137 10.43 -17.95 -12.61
CA PRO A 137 10.22 -19.06 -11.68
C PRO A 137 10.31 -20.38 -12.45
N ALA A 138 11.09 -21.32 -11.90
CA ALA A 138 11.31 -22.63 -12.48
C ALA A 138 9.96 -23.31 -12.73
N ARG A 139 9.72 -23.71 -13.98
CA ARG A 139 8.57 -24.50 -14.39
C ARG A 139 8.64 -25.84 -13.65
N GLY A 140 7.86 -25.98 -12.58
CA GLY A 140 7.69 -27.23 -11.84
C GLY A 140 7.35 -28.36 -12.82
N SER A 141 8.18 -29.39 -12.79
CA SER A 141 8.03 -30.59 -13.59
C SER A 141 6.70 -31.27 -13.30
N ALA A 142 5.93 -31.54 -14.36
CA ALA A 142 4.75 -32.39 -14.32
C ALA A 142 5.13 -33.79 -13.83
N GLY A 143 4.92 -34.05 -12.54
CA GLY A 143 5.12 -35.33 -11.89
C GLY A 143 3.90 -36.23 -12.07
N ARG A 144 3.95 -37.08 -13.09
CA ARG A 144 3.04 -38.22 -13.31
C ARG A 144 3.18 -39.24 -12.17
N ARG A 145 2.16 -39.37 -11.30
CA ARG A 145 1.87 -40.53 -10.43
C ARG A 145 0.36 -40.49 -10.13
N GLY A 146 -0.45 -41.53 -10.21
CA GLY A 146 -0.27 -42.96 -10.34
C GLY A 146 -1.61 -43.55 -9.88
N ARG A 147 -2.19 -44.43 -10.68
CA ARG A 147 -3.49 -45.08 -10.46
C ARG A 147 -3.36 -46.19 -9.42
N PHE A 148 -4.09 -46.10 -8.31
CA PHE A 148 -4.49 -47.20 -7.42
C PHE A 148 -5.81 -46.72 -6.78
N GLY A 149 -6.93 -47.44 -6.72
CA GLY A 149 -7.16 -48.87 -6.63
C GLY A 149 -8.19 -49.04 -5.50
N ALA A 150 -9.33 -49.67 -5.80
CA ALA A 150 -10.45 -49.88 -4.89
C ALA A 150 -10.12 -50.83 -3.71
N ALA A 151 -10.85 -50.67 -2.60
CA ALA A 151 -11.41 -51.71 -1.72
C ALA A 151 -11.43 -51.24 -0.25
N GLY A 152 -12.57 -51.43 0.41
CA GLY A 152 -12.80 -51.16 1.84
C GLY A 152 -14.23 -50.73 2.10
#